data_AF-M5C0C7-F1
#
_entry.id   AF-M5C0C7-F1
#
_cell.length_a   1.000
_cell.length_b   1.000
_cell.length_c   1.000
_cell.angle_alpha   90.00
_cell.angle_beta   90.00
_cell.angle_gamma   90.00
#
_symmetry.space_group_name_H-M   'P 1'
#
loop_
_entity.id
_entity.type
_entity.pdbx_description
1 polymer ?
#
loop_
_entity_poly.entity_id
_entity_poly.type
_entity_poly.pdbx_seq_one_letter_code
_entity_poly.pdbx_strand_id
1 'polypeptide(L)'
;MGPVITYMAKAPSDITKWTPGTDKVWFKIDEAGLVNGKWAGTDILLEQNGLWTVKVPENLQPGQYLIRHEIIALHAAGSYPGAQFYPACHQFEITGSGTALPDDADLVAFPGAYTPETPGVVYNPYNGQTTYPIPGPKVWNGSGSGSGNGGSAPPRPLP
;
A
#
# COMPACT_ATOMS: atom_id res chain seq x y z
N MET A 1 0.99 -15.67 -9.91
CA MET A 1 0.07 -15.92 -8.78
C MET A 1 0.47 -15.03 -7.63
N GLY A 2 -0.43 -14.17 -7.18
CA GLY A 2 -0.11 -13.20 -6.14
C GLY A 2 -1.07 -12.01 -6.10
N PRO A 3 -1.21 -11.34 -4.95
CA PRO A 3 -1.91 -10.08 -4.86
C PRO A 3 -1.09 -8.93 -5.46
N VAL A 4 -1.79 -7.83 -5.72
CA VAL A 4 -1.23 -6.49 -5.96
C VAL A 4 -1.77 -5.59 -4.86
N ILE A 5 -0.91 -4.80 -4.23
CA ILE A 5 -1.28 -3.96 -3.08
C ILE A 5 -0.61 -2.60 -3.22
N THR A 6 -1.35 -1.53 -2.91
CA THR A 6 -0.80 -0.17 -2.92
C THR A 6 -1.07 0.52 -1.59
N TYR A 7 -0.01 1.13 -1.06
CA TYR A 7 0.01 1.91 0.17
C TYR A 7 0.41 3.35 -0.12
N MET A 8 -0.01 4.26 0.76
CA MET A 8 0.49 5.63 0.82
C MET A 8 1.05 5.92 2.22
N ALA A 9 1.98 6.87 2.31
CA ALA A 9 2.46 7.42 3.57
C ALA A 9 2.72 8.92 3.41
N LYS A 10 2.12 9.76 4.28
CA LYS A 10 2.31 11.21 4.23
C LYS A 10 3.70 11.56 4.74
N ALA A 11 4.47 12.32 3.96
CA ALA A 11 5.75 12.84 4.41
C ALA A 11 5.54 13.92 5.49
N PRO A 12 6.29 13.87 6.61
CA PRO A 12 6.21 14.89 7.65
C PRO A 12 6.93 16.18 7.26
N SER A 13 7.77 16.12 6.23
CA SER A 13 8.60 17.21 5.71
C SER A 13 8.98 16.92 4.25
N ASP A 14 10.04 17.56 3.73
CA ASP A 14 10.58 17.36 2.38
C ASP A 14 10.78 15.88 2.06
N ILE A 15 9.89 15.34 1.20
CA ILE A 15 9.84 13.93 0.86
C ILE A 15 11.14 13.42 0.24
N THR A 16 11.92 14.29 -0.41
CA THR A 16 13.18 13.91 -1.05
C THR A 16 14.28 13.56 -0.03
N LYS A 17 14.06 13.85 1.26
CA LYS A 17 14.98 13.60 2.36
C LYS A 17 14.38 12.68 3.43
N TRP A 18 13.18 12.16 3.19
CA TRP A 18 12.45 11.37 4.17
C TRP A 18 12.44 9.89 3.81
N THR A 19 12.83 9.07 4.78
CA THR A 19 12.72 7.61 4.72
C THR A 19 11.94 7.15 5.96
N PRO A 20 10.81 6.46 5.81
CA PRO A 20 9.98 6.04 6.94
C PRO A 20 10.65 5.09 7.95
N GLY A 21 11.64 4.31 7.54
CA GLY A 21 12.30 3.34 8.43
C GLY A 21 11.28 2.35 9.04
N THR A 22 11.19 2.31 10.36
CA THR A 22 10.25 1.46 11.11
C THR A 22 8.99 2.20 11.56
N ASP A 23 8.77 3.42 11.08
CA ASP A 23 7.64 4.24 11.51
C ASP A 23 6.32 3.66 10.98
N LYS A 24 5.29 3.75 11.82
CA LYS A 24 3.92 3.32 11.52
C LYS A 24 3.18 4.42 10.73
N VAL A 25 3.46 4.52 9.43
CA VAL A 25 2.99 5.62 8.57
C VAL A 25 2.27 5.18 7.31
N TRP A 26 2.25 3.89 7.01
CA TRP A 26 1.68 3.35 5.78
C TRP A 26 0.22 2.98 5.96
N PHE A 27 -0.65 3.51 5.11
CA PHE A 27 -2.05 3.09 5.02
C PHE A 27 -2.31 2.49 3.63
N LYS A 28 -3.12 1.45 3.58
CA LYS A 28 -3.47 0.76 2.33
C LYS A 28 -4.54 1.56 1.59
N ILE A 29 -4.38 1.77 0.29
CA ILE A 29 -5.36 2.50 -0.54
C ILE A 29 -5.99 1.64 -1.64
N ASP A 30 -5.36 0.53 -1.98
CA ASP A 30 -5.85 -0.38 -3.01
C ASP A 30 -5.30 -1.79 -2.77
N GLU A 31 -6.12 -2.80 -3.06
CA GLU A 31 -5.70 -4.19 -3.07
C GLU A 31 -6.54 -5.04 -4.03
N ALA A 32 -5.88 -6.02 -4.63
CA ALA A 32 -6.55 -7.12 -5.30
C ALA A 32 -5.76 -8.41 -5.08
N GLY A 33 -6.48 -9.49 -4.80
CA GLY A 33 -5.89 -10.80 -4.53
C GLY A 33 -6.28 -11.81 -5.60
N LEU A 34 -7.08 -12.79 -5.19
CA LEU A 34 -7.68 -13.80 -6.06
C LEU A 34 -9.15 -13.45 -6.28
N VAL A 35 -9.53 -13.13 -7.53
CA VAL A 35 -10.88 -12.70 -7.91
C VAL A 35 -11.38 -13.60 -9.02
N ASN A 36 -12.46 -14.35 -8.78
CA ASN A 36 -13.07 -15.25 -9.76
C ASN A 36 -12.05 -16.22 -10.40
N GLY A 37 -11.11 -16.74 -9.61
CA GLY A 37 -10.06 -17.65 -10.06
C GLY A 37 -8.86 -16.99 -10.77
N LYS A 38 -8.87 -15.66 -10.92
CA LYS A 38 -7.78 -14.88 -11.52
C LYS A 38 -6.98 -14.14 -10.46
N TRP A 39 -5.67 -14.26 -10.50
CA TRP A 39 -4.77 -13.53 -9.61
C TRP A 39 -4.48 -12.14 -10.12
N ALA A 40 -4.50 -11.15 -9.23
CA ALA A 40 -4.18 -9.77 -9.53
C ALA A 40 -2.80 -9.62 -10.16
N GLY A 41 -1.76 -10.17 -9.52
CA GLY A 41 -0.37 -10.01 -9.94
C GLY A 41 0.05 -10.84 -11.15
N THR A 42 -0.88 -11.58 -11.77
CA THR A 42 -0.65 -12.27 -13.04
C THR A 42 -1.80 -12.05 -14.01
N ASP A 43 -2.93 -12.70 -13.83
CA ASP A 43 -3.99 -12.78 -14.84
C ASP A 43 -4.62 -11.41 -15.12
N ILE A 44 -5.00 -10.69 -14.05
CA ILE A 44 -5.64 -9.36 -14.18
C ILE A 44 -4.63 -8.34 -14.72
N LEU A 45 -3.41 -8.33 -14.19
CA LEU A 45 -2.36 -7.41 -14.63
C LEU A 45 -1.99 -7.64 -16.11
N LEU A 46 -1.92 -8.90 -16.56
CA LEU A 46 -1.69 -9.24 -17.97
C LEU A 46 -2.85 -8.80 -18.87
N GLU A 47 -4.09 -8.97 -18.44
CA GLU A 47 -5.29 -8.46 -19.14
C GLU A 47 -5.28 -6.93 -19.27
N GLN A 48 -4.56 -6.24 -18.37
CA GLN A 48 -4.36 -4.79 -18.38
C GLN A 48 -3.04 -4.36 -19.04
N ASN A 49 -2.43 -5.21 -19.89
CA ASN A 49 -1.14 -4.94 -20.56
C ASN A 49 0.01 -4.60 -19.59
N GLY A 50 0.01 -5.19 -18.40
CA GLY A 50 1.03 -4.92 -17.38
C GLY A 50 0.81 -3.62 -16.61
N LEU A 51 -0.33 -2.94 -16.78
CA LEU A 51 -0.64 -1.68 -16.11
C LEU A 51 -1.56 -1.92 -14.91
N TRP A 52 -1.24 -1.32 -13.77
CA TRP A 52 -2.12 -1.29 -12.61
C TRP A 52 -2.55 0.15 -12.33
N THR A 53 -3.86 0.41 -12.34
CA THR A 53 -4.40 1.77 -12.10
C THR A 53 -4.87 1.89 -10.67
N VAL A 54 -4.35 2.89 -9.96
CA VAL A 54 -4.70 3.17 -8.56
C VAL A 54 -5.37 4.53 -8.47
N LYS A 55 -6.50 4.62 -7.77
CA LYS A 55 -7.19 5.88 -7.51
C LYS A 55 -6.72 6.46 -6.17
N VAL A 56 -6.19 7.68 -6.19
CA VAL A 56 -5.91 8.43 -4.96
C VAL A 56 -7.24 8.77 -4.26
N PRO A 57 -7.40 8.53 -2.95
CA PRO A 57 -8.64 8.85 -2.25
C PRO A 57 -8.98 10.34 -2.34
N GLU A 58 -10.20 10.67 -2.76
CA GLU A 58 -10.60 12.05 -3.07
C GLU A 58 -10.58 12.98 -1.84
N ASN A 59 -10.90 12.44 -0.66
CA ASN A 59 -10.92 13.18 0.59
C ASN A 59 -9.55 13.26 1.27
N LEU A 60 -8.50 12.65 0.70
CA LEU A 60 -7.15 12.68 1.26
C LEU A 60 -6.63 14.13 1.33
N GLN A 61 -6.10 14.50 2.48
CA GLN A 61 -5.50 15.81 2.66
C GLN A 61 -4.31 16.02 1.68
N PRO A 62 -4.23 17.17 0.97
CA PRO A 62 -3.08 17.50 0.13
C PRO A 62 -1.73 17.44 0.85
N GLY A 63 -0.66 17.25 0.07
CA GLY A 63 0.73 17.24 0.55
C GLY A 63 1.59 16.19 -0.14
N GLN A 64 2.79 15.98 0.37
CA GLN A 64 3.74 15.01 -0.18
C GLN A 64 3.50 13.62 0.39
N TYR A 65 3.44 12.61 -0.49
CA TYR A 65 3.23 11.21 -0.12
C TYR A 65 4.21 10.29 -0.83
N LEU A 66 4.74 9.33 -0.08
CA LEU A 66 5.29 8.12 -0.67
C LEU A 66 4.13 7.21 -1.07
N ILE A 67 4.21 6.64 -2.27
CA ILE A 67 3.34 5.56 -2.73
C ILE A 67 4.20 4.31 -2.82
N ARG A 68 3.85 3.27 -2.05
CA ARG A 68 4.48 1.95 -2.10
C ARG A 68 3.54 1.00 -2.81
N HIS A 69 3.90 0.61 -4.02
CA HIS A 69 3.18 -0.38 -4.81
C HIS A 69 3.93 -1.71 -4.76
N GLU A 70 3.23 -2.83 -4.61
CA GLU A 70 3.87 -4.14 -4.59
C GLU A 70 3.07 -5.25 -5.24
N ILE A 71 3.81 -6.22 -5.76
CA ILE A 71 3.32 -7.55 -6.11
C ILE A 71 3.93 -8.54 -5.12
N ILE A 72 3.13 -9.48 -4.61
CA ILE A 72 3.63 -10.57 -3.76
C ILE A 72 3.51 -11.87 -4.54
N ALA A 73 4.61 -12.43 -5.05
CA ALA A 73 4.56 -13.69 -5.77
C ALA A 73 4.50 -14.88 -4.78
N LEU A 74 3.49 -15.74 -4.97
CA LEU A 74 3.13 -16.80 -4.02
C LEU A 74 3.51 -18.22 -4.49
N HIS A 75 4.19 -18.37 -5.63
CA HIS A 75 4.47 -19.68 -6.23
C HIS A 75 5.34 -20.60 -5.34
N ALA A 76 6.08 -20.03 -4.38
CA ALA A 76 6.87 -20.76 -3.39
C ALA A 76 6.46 -20.45 -1.94
N ALA A 77 5.27 -19.88 -1.71
CA ALA A 77 4.85 -19.38 -0.40
C ALA A 77 4.31 -20.47 0.57
N GLY A 78 4.41 -21.76 0.22
CA GLY A 78 3.91 -22.86 1.06
C GLY A 78 4.61 -23.01 2.42
N SER A 79 5.76 -22.36 2.60
CA SER A 79 6.53 -22.28 3.84
C SER A 79 7.19 -20.91 3.99
N TYR A 80 7.63 -20.57 5.20
CA TYR A 80 8.43 -19.36 5.43
C TYR A 80 9.92 -19.71 5.62
N PRO A 81 10.86 -18.99 4.99
CA PRO A 81 10.65 -18.00 3.93
C PRO A 81 10.16 -18.66 2.62
N GLY A 82 9.41 -17.93 1.80
CA GLY A 82 8.88 -18.47 0.54
C GLY A 82 8.16 -17.46 -0.36
N ALA A 83 7.28 -16.63 0.21
CA ALA A 83 6.69 -15.51 -0.52
C ALA A 83 7.77 -14.51 -0.97
N GLN A 84 7.62 -13.99 -2.20
CA GLN A 84 8.56 -13.05 -2.80
C GLN A 84 7.87 -11.69 -2.97
N PHE A 85 8.41 -10.67 -2.31
CA PHE A 85 7.83 -9.34 -2.29
C PHE A 85 8.57 -8.44 -3.28
N TYR A 86 7.83 -7.76 -4.16
CA TYR A 86 8.36 -6.83 -5.16
C TYR A 86 7.83 -5.41 -4.91
N PRO A 87 8.30 -4.71 -3.86
CA PRO A 87 7.88 -3.34 -3.60
C PRO A 87 8.63 -2.33 -4.48
N ALA A 88 7.93 -1.29 -4.92
CA ALA A 88 8.48 -0.09 -5.52
C ALA A 88 7.86 1.14 -4.84
N CYS A 89 8.69 2.16 -4.58
CA CYS A 89 8.26 3.40 -3.95
C CYS A 89 8.42 4.58 -4.91
N HIS A 90 7.43 5.47 -4.91
CA HIS A 90 7.38 6.67 -5.73
C HIS A 90 6.97 7.87 -4.88
N GLN A 91 7.43 9.06 -5.25
CA GLN A 91 7.12 10.31 -4.53
C GLN A 91 6.10 11.13 -5.32
N PHE A 92 5.04 11.57 -4.67
CA PHE A 92 3.99 12.37 -5.28
C PHE A 92 3.62 13.58 -4.42
N GLU A 93 3.33 14.70 -5.07
CA GLU A 93 2.63 15.84 -4.47
C GLU A 93 1.14 15.68 -4.79
N ILE A 94 0.34 15.40 -3.77
CA ILE A 94 -1.11 15.24 -3.89
C ILE A 94 -1.77 16.59 -3.72
N THR A 95 -2.62 16.95 -4.69
CA THR A 95 -3.40 18.19 -4.68
C THR A 95 -4.89 17.87 -4.50
N GLY A 96 -5.68 18.88 -4.16
CA GLY A 96 -7.12 18.74 -3.94
C GLY A 96 -7.63 19.60 -2.78
N SER A 97 -8.82 19.31 -2.30
CA SER A 97 -9.49 19.99 -1.19
C SER A 97 -9.83 19.05 -0.02
N GLY A 98 -9.38 17.80 -0.09
CA GLY A 98 -9.56 16.81 0.97
C GLY A 98 -8.95 17.28 2.29
N THR A 99 -9.47 16.75 3.38
CA THR A 99 -9.01 17.06 4.75
C THR A 99 -8.79 15.81 5.59
N ALA A 100 -9.19 14.63 5.09
CA ALA A 100 -9.08 13.39 5.81
C ALA A 100 -7.65 12.87 5.80
N LEU A 101 -7.28 12.29 6.93
CA LEU A 101 -6.07 11.50 7.11
C LEU A 101 -6.44 10.19 7.81
N PRO A 102 -5.73 9.09 7.53
CA PRO A 102 -5.96 7.82 8.21
C PRO A 102 -5.73 7.94 9.72
N ASP A 103 -6.53 7.23 10.50
CA ASP A 103 -6.33 7.15 11.94
C ASP A 103 -5.22 6.15 12.27
N ASP A 104 -4.72 6.12 13.51
CA ASP A 104 -3.64 5.19 13.90
C ASP A 104 -3.99 3.71 13.64
N ALA A 105 -5.27 3.34 13.67
CA ALA A 105 -5.73 1.99 13.37
C ALA A 105 -5.55 1.58 11.90
N ASP A 106 -5.43 2.53 10.98
CA ASP A 106 -5.22 2.29 9.54
C ASP A 106 -3.73 2.19 9.18
N LEU A 107 -2.85 2.64 10.07
CA LEU A 107 -1.42 2.75 9.81
C LEU A 107 -0.67 1.45 10.16
N VAL A 108 0.35 1.14 9.38
CA VAL A 108 1.29 0.04 9.63
C VAL A 108 2.73 0.47 9.31
N ALA A 109 3.71 -0.31 9.75
CA ALA A 109 5.13 -0.11 9.48
C ALA A 109 5.66 -1.14 8.48
N PHE A 110 6.65 -0.77 7.68
CA PHE A 110 7.42 -1.69 6.85
C PHE A 110 8.92 -1.50 7.14
N PRO A 111 9.59 -2.42 7.86
CA PRO A 111 9.12 -3.73 8.32
C PRO A 111 8.09 -3.65 9.47
N GLY A 112 7.29 -4.71 9.63
CA GLY A 112 6.31 -4.86 10.72
C GLY A 112 4.96 -5.41 10.26
N ALA A 113 4.40 -4.87 9.17
CA ALA A 113 3.08 -5.24 8.67
C ALA A 113 2.98 -6.69 8.18
N TYR A 114 4.09 -7.24 7.68
CA TYR A 114 4.18 -8.61 7.18
C TYR A 114 5.14 -9.43 8.03
N THR A 115 4.59 -10.48 8.62
CA THR A 115 5.29 -11.51 9.40
C THR A 115 4.92 -12.90 8.87
N PRO A 116 5.63 -13.98 9.25
CA PRO A 116 5.23 -15.34 8.90
C PRO A 116 3.79 -15.70 9.30
N GLU A 117 3.27 -15.09 10.37
CA GLU A 117 1.92 -15.30 10.89
C GLU A 117 0.87 -14.44 10.19
N THR A 118 1.29 -13.46 9.39
CA THR A 118 0.35 -12.60 8.66
C THR A 118 -0.40 -13.44 7.61
N PRO A 119 -1.74 -13.46 7.62
CA PRO A 119 -2.52 -14.21 6.64
C PRO A 119 -2.10 -13.88 5.21
N GLY A 120 -1.89 -14.92 4.40
CA GLY A 120 -1.47 -14.78 3.00
C GLY A 120 0.06 -14.79 2.78
N VAL A 121 0.88 -14.56 3.81
CA VAL A 121 2.35 -14.62 3.68
C VAL A 121 2.85 -16.05 3.55
N VAL A 122 2.39 -16.95 4.42
CA VAL A 122 2.54 -18.40 4.24
C VAL A 122 1.24 -18.93 3.67
N TYR A 123 1.28 -19.34 2.40
CA TYR A 123 0.10 -19.69 1.62
C TYR A 123 0.46 -20.67 0.51
N ASN A 124 -0.32 -21.75 0.37
CA ASN A 124 -0.21 -22.68 -0.76
C ASN A 124 -1.25 -22.31 -1.84
N PRO A 125 -0.87 -21.74 -2.99
CA PRO A 125 -1.83 -21.30 -4.01
C PRO A 125 -2.37 -22.41 -4.91
N TYR A 126 -1.99 -23.68 -4.70
CA TYR A 126 -2.28 -24.80 -5.61
C TYR A 126 -3.46 -25.68 -5.17
N ASN A 127 -4.14 -25.37 -4.07
CA ASN A 127 -5.20 -26.21 -3.50
C ASN A 127 -6.63 -25.80 -3.94
N GLY A 128 -6.77 -25.18 -5.12
CA GLY A 128 -8.09 -24.86 -5.71
C GLY A 128 -8.87 -23.77 -4.97
N GLN A 129 -8.21 -22.89 -4.22
CA GLN A 129 -8.88 -21.80 -3.52
C GLN A 129 -9.55 -20.82 -4.49
N THR A 130 -10.66 -20.22 -4.05
CA THR A 130 -11.37 -19.17 -4.79
C THR A 130 -11.22 -17.78 -4.17
N THR A 131 -10.67 -17.72 -2.95
CA THR A 131 -10.43 -16.50 -2.18
C THR A 131 -9.03 -16.52 -1.60
N TYR A 132 -8.43 -15.35 -1.39
CA TYR A 132 -7.11 -15.20 -0.80
C TYR A 132 -7.14 -14.13 0.30
N PRO A 133 -6.63 -14.41 1.51
CA PRO A 133 -6.51 -13.39 2.56
C PRO A 133 -5.34 -12.47 2.23
N ILE A 134 -5.64 -11.26 1.75
CA ILE A 134 -4.61 -10.29 1.39
C ILE A 134 -3.93 -9.78 2.68
N PRO A 135 -2.59 -9.80 2.77
CA PRO A 135 -1.88 -9.36 3.97
C PRO A 135 -1.98 -7.84 4.19
N GLY A 136 -1.75 -7.40 5.42
CA GLY A 136 -1.75 -5.98 5.81
C GLY A 136 -3.10 -5.47 6.34
N PRO A 137 -3.21 -4.15 6.62
CA PRO A 137 -4.43 -3.55 7.15
C PRO A 137 -5.55 -3.56 6.11
N LYS A 138 -6.76 -3.16 6.50
CA LYS A 138 -7.85 -2.93 5.53
C LYS A 138 -7.51 -1.77 4.62
N VAL A 139 -8.12 -1.75 3.42
CA VAL A 139 -8.10 -0.56 2.55
C VAL A 139 -8.76 0.60 3.31
N TRP A 140 -8.05 1.72 3.40
CA TRP A 140 -8.53 2.94 4.03
C TRP A 140 -9.75 3.47 3.30
N ASN A 141 -10.80 3.79 4.06
CA ASN A 141 -12.10 4.16 3.51
C ASN A 141 -12.22 5.64 3.08
N GLY A 142 -11.12 6.40 3.13
CA GLY A 142 -11.11 7.82 2.79
C GLY A 142 -11.73 8.73 3.86
N SER A 143 -11.83 8.27 5.10
CA SER A 143 -12.31 9.04 6.25
C SER A 143 -11.38 8.87 7.44
N GLY A 144 -11.35 9.85 8.33
CA GLY A 144 -10.47 9.85 9.51
C GLY A 144 -10.07 11.27 9.86
N SER A 145 -9.54 11.43 11.07
CA SER A 145 -9.13 12.71 11.63
C SER A 145 -7.67 12.71 12.08
N GLY A 146 -6.90 11.73 11.60
CA GLY A 146 -5.50 11.55 11.95
C GLY A 146 -4.72 12.85 11.89
N SER A 147 -3.90 13.09 12.90
CA SER A 147 -2.97 14.22 12.88
C SER A 147 -1.86 13.90 11.89
N GLY A 148 -1.85 14.60 10.76
CA GLY A 148 -0.65 14.64 9.92
C GLY A 148 0.48 15.16 10.79
N ASN A 149 1.60 14.43 10.87
CA ASN A 149 2.81 14.90 11.54
C ASN A 149 3.40 16.07 10.72
N GLY A 150 2.69 17.19 10.69
CA GLY A 150 3.04 18.39 9.96
C GLY A 150 3.80 19.32 10.89
N GLY A 151 5.13 19.24 10.86
CA GLY A 151 5.93 20.42 11.13
C GLY A 151 5.64 21.41 10.00
N SER A 152 5.03 22.56 10.30
CA SER A 152 4.71 23.61 9.33
C SER A 152 5.93 23.93 8.45
N ALA A 153 5.88 23.57 7.17
CA ALA A 153 6.79 24.12 6.19
C ALA A 153 6.38 25.57 5.89
N PRO A 154 7.31 26.55 5.92
CA PRO A 154 6.98 27.92 5.55
C PRO A 154 6.59 27.99 4.06
N PRO A 155 5.71 28.92 3.66
CA PRO A 155 5.29 29.07 2.28
C PRO A 155 6.50 29.37 1.38
N ARG A 156 6.62 28.60 0.29
CA ARG A 156 7.67 28.79 -0.72
C ARG A 156 7.36 30.07 -1.53
N PRO A 157 8.33 30.98 -1.74
CA PRO A 157 8.15 32.09 -2.66
C PRO A 157 7.93 31.58 -4.09
N LEU A 158 6.97 32.18 -4.80
CA LEU A 158 6.74 31.95 -6.22
C LEU A 158 7.92 32.51 -7.06
N PRO A 159 8.22 31.93 -8.24
CA PRO A 159 9.24 32.42 -9.15
C PRO A 159 8.91 33.80 -9.75
#